data_AF-A0A926XZH3-F1
#
_entry.id   AF-A0A926XZH3-F1
#
_cell.length_a   1.000
_cell.length_b   1.000
_cell.length_c   1.000
_cell.angle_alpha   90.00
_cell.angle_beta   90.00
_cell.angle_gamma   90.00
#
_symmetry.space_group_name_H-M   'P 1'
#
loop_
_entity.id
_entity.type
_entity.pdbx_description
1 polymer ?
#
loop_
_entity_poly.entity_id
_entity_poly.type
_entity_poly.pdbx_seq_one_letter_code
_entity_poly.pdbx_strand_id
1 'polypeptide(L)' 'MRRIYIDLNYEHFVDYYQGREIKIKQDRKTGEILFDAESVAPILGFASAEEMFSNDAVLDLLNEQITNGKAKPIRRI' A
#
# COMPACT_ATOMS: atom_id res chain seq x y z
N MET A 1 2.49 6.55 -14.07
CA MET A 1 1.88 5.22 -13.87
C MET A 1 1.89 4.39 -15.15
N ARG A 2 2.50 3.20 -15.13
CA ARG A 2 2.56 2.22 -16.22
C ARG A 2 1.91 0.91 -15.78
N ARG A 3 0.94 0.39 -16.55
CA ARG A 3 0.35 -0.94 -16.29
C ARG A 3 1.33 -2.04 -16.69
N ILE A 4 1.51 -3.03 -15.82
CA ILE A 4 2.48 -4.12 -16.00
C ILE A 4 1.82 -5.48 -16.17
N TYR A 5 0.70 -5.73 -15.50
CA TYR A 5 0.06 -7.04 -15.48
C TYR A 5 -1.42 -6.91 -15.08
N ILE A 6 -2.25 -7.87 -15.48
CA ILE A 6 -3.66 -7.95 -15.10
C ILE A 6 -3.95 -9.39 -14.69
N ASP A 7 -4.59 -9.57 -13.55
CA ASP A 7 -5.14 -10.86 -13.12
C ASP A 7 -6.69 -10.82 -13.04
N LEU A 8 -7.26 -11.89 -12.50
CA LEU A 8 -8.71 -12.05 -12.36
C LEU A 8 -9.35 -10.94 -11.51
N ASN A 9 -8.64 -10.41 -10.51
CA ASN A 9 -9.16 -9.49 -9.52
C ASN A 9 -8.51 -8.10 -9.59
N TYR A 10 -7.26 -7.99 -10.07
CA TYR A 10 -6.47 -6.77 -9.98
C TYR A 10 -5.81 -6.37 -11.30
N GLU A 11 -5.72 -5.06 -11.54
CA GLU A 11 -4.77 -4.47 -12.48
C GLU A 11 -3.53 -4.02 -11.70
N HIS A 12 -2.35 -4.42 -12.16
CA HIS A 12 -1.07 -4.11 -11.52
C HIS A 12 -0.34 -3.05 -12.32
N PHE A 13 0.19 -2.07 -11.60
CA PHE A 13 0.89 -0.93 -12.15
C PHE A 13 2.18 -0.69 -11.40
N VAL A 14 3.10 -0.03 -12.08
CA VAL A 14 4.33 0.51 -11.53
C VAL A 14 4.36 2.00 -11.80
N ASP A 15 4.75 2.78 -10.80
CA ASP A 15 5.05 4.19 -10.96
C ASP A 15 6.35 4.54 -10.23
N TYR A 16 6.80 5.79 -10.38
CA TYR A 16 7.95 6.29 -9.65
C TYR A 16 7.57 7.51 -8.82
N TYR A 17 7.99 7.53 -7.57
CA TYR A 17 7.86 8.67 -6.68
C TYR A 17 9.21 8.98 -6.04
N GLN A 18 9.66 10.23 -6.17
CA GLN A 18 10.98 10.66 -5.70
C GLN A 18 12.13 9.74 -6.16
N GLY A 19 12.04 9.22 -7.39
CA GLY A 19 13.02 8.31 -7.98
C GLY A 19 12.95 6.86 -7.48
N ARG A 20 11.98 6.53 -6.61
CA ARG A 20 11.75 5.16 -6.12
C ARG A 20 10.57 4.52 -6.81
N GLU A 21 10.72 3.25 -7.17
CA GLU A 21 9.64 2.47 -7.79
C GLU A 21 8.55 2.16 -6.77
N ILE A 22 7.29 2.47 -7.11
CA ILE A 22 6.11 2.10 -6.35
C ILE A 22 5.31 1.07 -7.14
N LYS A 23 4.94 -0.02 -6.47
CA LYS A 23 4.01 -1.02 -7.02
C LYS A 23 2.59 -0.70 -6.53
N ILE A 24 1.67 -0.67 -7.48
CA ILE A 24 0.28 -0.28 -7.25
C ILE A 24 -0.62 -1.38 -7.79
N LYS A 25 -1.66 -1.73 -7.04
CA LYS A 25 -2.73 -2.64 -7.49
C LYS A 25 -4.04 -1.87 -7.49
N GLN A 26 -4.87 -2.09 -8.49
CA GLN A 26 -6.22 -1.57 -8.53
C GLN A 26 -7.20 -2.74 -8.55
N ASP A 27 -8.11 -2.78 -7.58
CA ASP A 27 -9.19 -3.77 -7.54
C ASP A 27 -10.17 -3.51 -8.70
N ARG A 28 -10.43 -4.55 -9.51
CA ARG A 28 -11.26 -4.43 -10.71
C ARG A 28 -12.76 -4.34 -10.41
N LYS A 29 -13.20 -4.75 -9.22
CA LYS A 29 -14.60 -4.71 -8.79
C LYS A 29 -14.92 -3.40 -8.08
N THR A 30 -14.05 -2.97 -7.17
CA THR A 30 -14.28 -1.79 -6.33
C THR A 30 -13.62 -0.53 -6.87
N GLY A 31 -12.62 -0.67 -7.76
CA GLY A 31 -11.79 0.43 -8.23
C GLY A 31 -10.76 0.92 -7.20
N GLU A 32 -10.67 0.27 -6.04
CA GLU A 32 -9.79 0.66 -4.94
C GLU A 32 -8.31 0.55 -5.35
N ILE A 33 -7.54 1.58 -5.01
CA ILE A 33 -6.10 1.63 -5.25
C ILE A 33 -5.38 1.19 -3.98
N LEU A 34 -4.52 0.19 -4.13
CA LEU A 34 -3.72 -0.42 -3.09
C LEU A 34 -2.25 -0.19 -3.43
N PHE A 35 -1.49 0.29 -2.46
CA PHE A 35 -0.05 0.45 -2.59
C PHE A 35 0.66 -0.73 -1.94
N ASP A 36 1.69 -1.24 -2.60
CA ASP A 36 2.54 -2.27 -2.04
C ASP A 36 3.40 -1.71 -0.91
N ALA A 37 3.26 -2.27 0.28
CA ALA A 37 3.88 -1.75 1.50
C ALA A 37 5.43 -1.77 1.43
N GLU A 38 6.03 -2.77 0.79
CA GLU A 38 7.49 -2.85 0.62
C GLU A 38 8.01 -1.72 -0.27
N SER A 39 7.25 -1.35 -1.29
CA SER A 39 7.62 -0.20 -2.13
C SER A 39 7.42 1.16 -1.45
N VAL A 40 6.48 1.26 -0.51
CA VAL A 40 6.14 2.51 0.21
C VAL A 40 7.01 2.74 1.44
N ALA A 41 7.36 1.69 2.19
CA ALA A 41 8.14 1.82 3.43
C ALA A 41 9.43 2.66 3.26
N PRO A 42 10.23 2.46 2.20
CA PRO A 42 11.41 3.29 1.95
C PRO A 42 11.10 4.77 1.68
N ILE A 43 9.94 5.08 1.09
CA ILE A 43 9.50 6.46 0.83
C ILE A 43 9.14 7.16 2.15
N LEU A 44 8.61 6.41 3.10
CA LEU A 44 8.27 6.89 4.44
C LEU A 44 9.46 6.89 5.41
N GLY A 45 10.65 6.48 4.94
CA GLY A 45 11.88 6.50 5.73
C GLY A 45 12.20 5.21 6.49
N PHE A 46 11.47 4.12 6.23
CA PHE A 46 11.72 2.80 6.82
C PHE A 46 12.55 1.91 5.87
N ALA A 47 13.37 1.01 6.41
CA ALA A 47 14.17 0.11 5.59
C ALA A 47 13.33 -1.01 4.94
N SER A 48 12.23 -1.43 5.57
CA SER A 48 11.32 -2.47 5.08
C SER A 48 9.88 -2.25 5.53
N ALA A 49 8.92 -2.94 4.92
CA ALA A 49 7.54 -2.94 5.41
C ALA A 49 7.45 -3.54 6.82
N GLU A 50 8.26 -4.55 7.14
CA GLU A 50 8.32 -5.14 8.49
C GLU A 50 8.70 -4.09 9.54
N GLU A 51 9.73 -3.27 9.29
CA GLU A 51 10.12 -2.19 10.20
C GLU A 51 9.00 -1.16 10.34
N MET A 52 8.38 -0.76 9.21
CA MET A 52 7.25 0.17 9.20
C MET A 52 6.09 -0.34 10.05
N PHE A 53 5.71 -1.62 9.93
CA PHE A 53 4.63 -2.23 10.72
C PHE A 53 5.05 -2.65 12.13
N SER A 54 6.33 -2.56 12.49
CA SER A 54 6.82 -2.74 13.86
C SER A 54 6.91 -1.41 14.62
N ASN A 55 6.62 -0.29 13.96
CA ASN A 55 6.64 1.03 14.56
C ASN A 55 5.28 1.37 15.18
N ASP A 56 5.26 1.56 16.51
CA ASP A 56 4.03 1.83 17.27
C ASP A 56 3.27 3.06 16.75
N ALA A 57 3.95 4.14 16.36
CA ALA A 57 3.29 5.34 15.86
C ALA A 57 2.60 5.09 14.49
N VAL A 58 3.18 4.24 13.65
CA VAL A 58 2.56 3.84 12.39
C VAL A 58 1.33 2.97 12.66
N LEU A 59 1.44 2.02 13.59
CA LEU A 59 0.31 1.16 13.98
C LEU A 59 -0.82 1.97 14.60
N ASP A 60 -0.52 2.94 15.47
CA ASP A 60 -1.50 3.84 16.07
C ASP A 60 -2.23 4.66 15.01
N LEU A 61 -1.49 5.21 14.04
CA LEU A 61 -2.08 5.96 12.94
C LEU A 61 -2.99 5.07 12.06
N LEU A 62 -2.56 3.85 11.74
CA LEU A 62 -3.37 2.90 10.99
C LEU A 62 -4.64 2.52 11.76
N ASN A 63 -4.53 2.27 13.06
CA ASN A 63 -5.66 1.95 13.94
C ASN A 63 -6.64 3.12 14.04
N GLU A 64 -6.14 4.35 14.12
CA GLU A 64 -6.97 5.56 14.11
C GLU A 64 -7.75 5.68 12.79
N GLN A 65 -7.10 5.47 11.64
CA GLN A 65 -7.77 5.54 10.35
C GLN A 65 -8.83 4.44 10.17
N ILE A 66 -8.57 3.23 10.69
CA ILE A 66 -9.53 2.13 10.68
C ILE A 66 -10.71 2.45 11.60
N THR A 67 -10.45 2.93 12.81
CA THR A 67 -11.48 3.25 13.81
C THR A 67 -12.38 4.41 13.35
N ASN A 68 -11.79 5.40 12.70
CA ASN A 68 -12.51 6.55 12.14
C ASN A 68 -13.23 6.23 10.82
N GLY A 69 -13.23 4.96 10.36
CA GLY A 69 -13.90 4.50 9.15
C GLY A 69 -13.30 5.04 7.85
N LYS A 70 -12.11 5.64 7.91
CA LYS A 70 -11.39 6.21 6.76
C LYS A 70 -10.54 5.17 6.03
N ALA A 71 -10.22 4.06 6.70
CA ALA A 71 -9.52 2.92 6.13
C ALA A 71 -10.27 1.61 6.41
N LYS A 72 -10.28 0.69 5.43
CA LYS A 72 -10.76 -0.67 5.65
C LYS A 72 -9.71 -1.47 6.45
N PRO A 73 -10.13 -2.45 7.27
CA PRO A 73 -9.20 -3.27 8.03
C PRO A 73 -8.18 -3.94 7.11
N ILE A 74 -6.91 -3.94 7.52
CA ILE A 74 -5.84 -4.65 6.82
C ILE A 74 -6.22 -6.15 6.81
N ARG A 75 -6.46 -6.71 5.62
CA ARG A 75 -6.69 -8.14 5.45
C ARG A 75 -5.37 -8.79 5.07
N ARG A 76 -4.88 -9.71 5.92
CA ARG A 76 -3.84 -10.67 5.50
C ARG A 76 -4.44 -11.57 4.42
N ILE A 77 -3.82 -11.56 3.26
CA ILE A 77 -4.03 -12.52 2.17
C ILE A 77 -2.97 -13.60 2.24
#